data_AF-A0A4P5R7E0-F1
#
_entry.id   AF-A0A4P5R7E0-F1
#
_cell.length_a   1.000
_cell.length_b   1.000
_cell.length_c   1.000
_cell.angle_alpha   90.00
_cell.angle_beta   90.00
_cell.angle_gamma   90.00
#
_symmetry.space_group_name_H-M   'P 1'
#
loop_
_entity.id
_entity.type
_entity.pdbx_description
1 polymer ?
#
loop_
_entity_poly.entity_id
_entity_poly.type
_entity_poly.pdbx_seq_one_letter_code
_entity_poly.pdbx_strand_id
1 'polypeptide(L)'
;MRLRTFVTPLIIAALAISLTGCGAGSNASTRLIKKVTDGQEAEIKKDANNIALRNFVLVALPDGSAVVVGTVINRGENEDALLGLAIPGIQAQISGTSTIASNGVITFEGDVANAKAVIPAANLKPGTHTDLSLFFGNAGEITLDVLIQKPEGIYAGITSQASIL
;
A
#
# COMPACT_ATOMS: atom_id res chain seq x y z
N MET A 1 10.42 56.87 33.32
CA MET A 1 9.54 56.90 32.12
C MET A 1 10.05 56.06 30.94
N ARG A 2 11.32 55.60 30.89
CA ARG A 2 11.89 54.93 29.69
C ARG A 2 11.71 53.41 29.58
N LEU A 3 11.41 52.70 30.67
CA LEU A 3 11.26 51.24 30.65
C LEU A 3 9.95 50.80 29.94
N ARG A 4 8.89 51.59 30.06
CA ARG A 4 7.57 51.29 29.47
C ARG A 4 7.56 51.38 27.94
N THR A 5 8.43 52.21 27.36
CA THR A 5 8.50 52.46 25.91
C THR A 5 9.17 51.33 25.13
N PHE A 6 9.99 50.49 25.78
CA PHE A 6 10.66 49.34 25.15
C PHE A 6 9.93 48.00 25.37
N VAL A 7 9.18 47.86 26.46
CA VAL A 7 8.50 46.59 26.81
C VAL A 7 7.30 46.31 25.90
N THR A 8 6.56 47.34 25.51
CA THR A 8 5.38 47.22 24.64
C THR A 8 5.69 46.68 23.23
N PRO A 9 6.67 47.21 22.48
CA PRO A 9 6.98 46.67 21.15
C PRO A 9 7.54 45.24 21.19
N LEU A 10 8.27 44.87 22.25
CA LEU A 10 8.81 43.52 22.41
C LEU A 10 7.71 42.47 22.59
N ILE A 11 6.67 42.79 23.37
CA ILE A 11 5.53 41.88 23.59
C ILE A 11 4.73 41.69 22.29
N ILE A 12 4.53 42.76 21.51
CA ILE A 12 3.82 42.68 20.21
C ILE A 12 4.59 41.81 19.22
N ALA A 13 5.92 41.97 19.15
CA ALA A 13 6.77 41.14 18.30
C ALA A 13 6.75 39.65 18.72
N ALA A 14 6.79 39.37 20.02
CA ALA A 14 6.71 38.00 20.54
C ALA A 14 5.34 37.35 20.24
N LEU A 15 4.24 38.11 20.35
CA LEU A 15 2.90 37.61 20.05
C LEU A 15 2.74 37.30 18.56
N ALA A 16 3.30 38.13 17.67
CA ALA A 16 3.26 37.92 16.23
C ALA A 16 3.95 36.61 15.80
N ILE A 17 5.11 36.28 16.41
CA ILE A 17 5.84 35.03 16.13
C ILE A 17 5.08 33.80 16.63
N SER A 18 4.39 33.93 17.77
CA SER A 18 3.58 32.82 18.31
C SER A 18 2.34 32.51 17.45
N LEU A 19 1.77 33.52 16.77
CA LEU A 19 0.57 33.37 15.96
C LEU A 19 0.84 32.68 14.61
N THR A 20 2.04 32.86 14.04
CA THR A 20 2.45 32.21 12.78
C THR A 20 3.00 30.79 12.97
N GLY A 21 3.22 30.34 14.21
CA GLY A 21 3.80 29.03 14.53
C GLY A 21 2.81 27.86 14.57
N CYS A 22 1.50 28.11 14.56
CA CYS A 22 0.50 27.06 14.79
C CYS A 22 0.40 26.02 13.65
N GLY A 23 0.88 26.35 12.45
CA GLY A 23 0.87 25.45 11.28
C GLY A 23 2.20 24.76 10.96
N ALA A 24 3.30 25.13 11.62
CA ALA A 24 4.63 24.61 11.34
C ALA A 24 5.13 23.74 12.51
N GLY A 25 5.48 22.48 12.22
CA GLY A 25 6.02 21.57 13.22
C GLY A 25 5.63 20.11 12.98
N SER A 26 5.84 19.27 13.98
CA SER A 26 5.60 17.83 13.90
C SER A 26 4.12 17.47 13.61
N ASN A 27 3.18 18.38 13.83
CA ASN A 27 1.75 18.19 13.53
C ASN A 27 1.26 19.02 12.33
N ALA A 28 2.16 19.49 11.45
CA ALA A 28 1.76 20.20 10.24
C ALA A 28 0.85 19.32 9.38
N SER A 29 -0.24 19.90 8.85
CA SER A 29 -1.22 19.20 8.01
C SER A 29 -0.59 18.55 6.77
N THR A 30 0.51 19.12 6.26
CA THR A 30 1.29 18.56 5.15
C THR A 30 2.01 17.25 5.50
N ARG A 31 2.24 16.95 6.78
CA ARG A 31 2.84 15.69 7.25
C ARG A 31 1.81 14.63 7.63
N LEU A 32 0.56 15.04 7.81
CA LEU A 32 -0.57 14.18 8.21
C LEU A 32 -1.52 13.90 7.05
N ILE A 33 -1.07 14.11 5.81
CA ILE A 33 -1.88 13.83 4.63
C ILE A 33 -2.21 12.34 4.61
N LYS A 34 -3.50 12.02 4.68
CA LYS A 34 -4.01 10.68 4.41
C LYS A 34 -3.60 10.32 2.98
N LYS A 35 -3.10 9.10 2.78
CA LYS A 35 -2.81 8.61 1.43
C LYS A 35 -4.09 8.69 0.58
N VAL A 36 -4.00 9.40 -0.54
CA VAL A 36 -5.12 9.65 -1.48
C VAL A 36 -5.16 8.62 -2.61
N THR A 37 -4.50 7.48 -2.42
CA THR A 37 -4.47 6.37 -3.38
C THR A 37 -5.62 5.41 -3.11
N ASP A 38 -6.17 4.83 -4.17
CA ASP A 38 -7.14 3.73 -4.11
C ASP A 38 -6.48 2.41 -3.72
N GLY A 39 -5.22 2.21 -4.14
CA GLY A 39 -4.41 1.09 -3.73
C GLY A 39 -3.92 1.18 -2.28
N GLN A 40 -4.09 0.07 -1.57
CA GLN A 40 -3.65 -0.06 -0.19
C GLN A 40 -2.15 -0.32 -0.10
N GLU A 41 -1.59 0.12 1.02
CA GLU A 41 -0.17 -0.04 1.30
C GLU A 41 0.03 -0.47 2.74
N ALA A 42 1.00 -1.35 2.95
CA ALA A 42 1.48 -1.67 4.27
C ALA A 42 2.98 -1.95 4.27
N GLU A 43 3.54 -2.06 5.46
CA GLU A 43 4.95 -2.35 5.65
C GLU A 43 5.09 -3.31 6.83
N ILE A 44 5.79 -4.41 6.63
CA ILE A 44 6.18 -5.34 7.69
C ILE A 44 7.62 -4.99 8.06
N LYS A 45 7.83 -4.50 9.29
CA LYS A 45 9.15 -4.31 9.88
C LYS A 45 9.31 -5.26 11.05
N LYS A 46 10.00 -6.37 10.82
CA LYS A 46 10.27 -7.35 11.86
C LYS A 46 11.72 -7.82 11.74
N ASP A 47 12.50 -7.54 12.78
CA ASP A 47 13.93 -7.85 12.84
C ASP A 47 14.69 -7.29 11.62
N ALA A 48 15.34 -8.14 10.84
CA ALA A 48 16.06 -7.78 9.61
C ALA A 48 15.18 -7.83 8.34
N ASN A 49 13.89 -8.18 8.48
CA ASN A 49 12.95 -8.23 7.36
C ASN A 49 12.20 -6.90 7.26
N ASN A 50 12.18 -6.34 6.05
CA ASN A 50 11.49 -5.11 5.74
C ASN A 50 10.75 -5.26 4.40
N ILE A 51 9.50 -5.71 4.46
CA ILE A 51 8.67 -5.89 3.27
C ILE A 51 7.70 -4.73 3.15
N ALA A 52 7.77 -4.01 2.02
CA ALA A 52 6.85 -2.94 1.69
C ALA A 52 5.85 -3.41 0.63
N LEU A 53 4.56 -3.25 0.92
CA LEU A 53 3.45 -3.53 0.02
C LEU A 53 2.90 -2.22 -0.51
N ARG A 54 2.77 -2.09 -1.83
CA ARG A 54 2.31 -0.87 -2.49
C ARG A 54 1.20 -1.16 -3.48
N ASN A 55 0.23 -0.25 -3.53
CA ASN A 55 -0.84 -0.20 -4.52
C ASN A 55 -1.66 -1.50 -4.65
N PHE A 56 -2.02 -2.12 -3.53
CA PHE A 56 -2.83 -3.35 -3.55
C PHE A 56 -4.30 -3.05 -3.79
N VAL A 57 -4.84 -3.64 -4.85
CA VAL A 57 -6.23 -3.54 -5.32
C VAL A 57 -6.67 -4.91 -5.86
N LEU A 58 -7.95 -5.25 -5.71
CA LEU A 58 -8.53 -6.43 -6.36
C LEU A 58 -9.39 -6.00 -7.54
N VAL A 59 -9.20 -6.63 -8.70
CA VAL A 59 -10.03 -6.39 -9.88
C VAL A 59 -10.98 -7.56 -10.03
N ALA A 60 -12.28 -7.32 -9.82
CA ALA A 60 -13.31 -8.36 -9.91
C ALA A 60 -13.74 -8.53 -11.37
N LEU A 61 -13.53 -9.72 -11.92
CA LEU A 61 -13.82 -10.04 -13.31
C LEU A 61 -15.26 -10.52 -13.50
N PRO A 62 -15.83 -10.39 -14.73
CA PRO A 62 -17.21 -10.82 -15.00
C PRO A 62 -17.43 -12.33 -14.88
N ASP A 63 -16.35 -13.13 -14.91
CA ASP A 63 -16.36 -14.58 -14.72
C ASP A 63 -16.49 -15.00 -13.22
N GLY A 64 -16.52 -14.03 -12.31
CA GLY A 64 -16.59 -14.25 -10.86
C GLY A 64 -15.23 -14.50 -10.20
N SER A 65 -14.13 -14.46 -10.95
CA SER A 65 -12.77 -14.45 -10.39
C SER A 65 -12.34 -13.03 -10.00
N ALA A 66 -11.26 -12.91 -9.22
CA ALA A 66 -10.61 -11.63 -8.95
C ALA A 66 -9.11 -11.74 -9.22
N VAL A 67 -8.51 -10.66 -9.73
CA VAL A 67 -7.07 -10.58 -9.97
C VAL A 67 -6.47 -9.56 -9.02
N VAL A 68 -5.33 -9.91 -8.41
CA VAL A 68 -4.59 -9.00 -7.53
C VAL A 68 -3.72 -8.08 -8.38
N VAL A 69 -3.81 -6.78 -8.14
CA VAL A 69 -2.91 -5.76 -8.67
C VAL A 69 -2.14 -5.18 -7.50
N GLY A 70 -0.83 -5.05 -7.63
CA GLY A 70 0.01 -4.49 -6.57
C GLY A 70 1.47 -4.86 -6.69
N THR A 71 2.29 -4.29 -5.80
CA THR A 71 3.73 -4.49 -5.81
C THR A 71 4.25 -4.80 -4.41
N VAL A 72 5.03 -5.86 -4.29
CA VAL A 72 5.79 -6.22 -3.09
C VAL A 72 7.24 -5.84 -3.32
N ILE A 73 7.84 -5.16 -2.36
CA ILE A 73 9.23 -4.71 -2.40
C ILE A 73 9.93 -5.22 -1.14
N ASN A 74 11.01 -5.98 -1.31
CA ASN A 74 11.86 -6.36 -0.19
C ASN A 74 12.93 -5.29 0.03
N ARG A 75 12.79 -4.50 1.10
CA ARG A 75 13.76 -3.48 1.54
C ARG A 75 14.69 -4.01 2.64
N GLY A 76 14.60 -5.29 2.98
CA GLY A 76 15.46 -5.96 3.95
C GLY A 76 16.76 -6.43 3.32
N GLU A 77 17.69 -6.86 4.17
CA GLU A 77 18.98 -7.44 3.75
C GLU A 77 18.86 -8.93 3.41
N ASN A 78 17.85 -9.61 3.97
CA ASN A 78 17.60 -11.03 3.75
C ASN A 78 16.62 -11.25 2.60
N GLU A 79 16.79 -12.34 1.88
CA GLU A 79 15.79 -12.84 0.94
C GLU A 79 14.52 -13.30 1.67
N ASP A 80 13.37 -13.12 1.03
CA ASP A 80 12.08 -13.65 1.49
C ASP A 80 11.36 -14.34 0.32
N ALA A 81 10.29 -15.07 0.62
CA ALA A 81 9.47 -15.72 -0.37
C ALA A 81 7.99 -15.46 -0.06
N LEU A 82 7.22 -15.11 -1.11
CA LEU A 82 5.78 -15.05 -1.03
C LEU A 82 5.22 -16.47 -1.17
N LEU A 83 4.67 -16.99 -0.08
CA LEU A 83 4.13 -18.34 0.02
C LEU A 83 2.68 -18.42 -0.48
N GLY A 84 1.92 -17.33 -0.36
CA GLY A 84 0.50 -17.33 -0.68
C GLY A 84 -0.14 -15.94 -0.61
N LEU A 85 -1.26 -15.80 -1.31
CA LEU A 85 -2.26 -14.77 -1.05
C LEU A 85 -3.62 -15.43 -0.85
N ALA A 86 -4.47 -14.83 -0.03
CA ALA A 86 -5.84 -15.31 0.17
C ALA A 86 -6.79 -14.16 0.52
N ILE A 87 -8.04 -14.33 0.11
CA ILE A 87 -9.19 -13.63 0.71
C ILE A 87 -9.90 -14.60 1.67
N PRO A 88 -10.84 -14.15 2.52
CA PRO A 88 -11.53 -15.04 3.46
C PRO A 88 -12.09 -16.29 2.79
N GLY A 89 -11.50 -17.45 3.12
CA GLY A 89 -11.93 -18.77 2.64
C GLY A 89 -11.46 -19.17 1.23
N ILE A 90 -10.72 -18.32 0.50
CA ILE A 90 -10.29 -18.62 -0.88
C ILE A 90 -8.82 -18.23 -1.07
N GLN A 91 -8.00 -19.24 -1.42
CA GLN A 91 -6.58 -19.04 -1.76
C GLN A 91 -6.41 -18.60 -3.22
N ALA A 92 -5.49 -17.66 -3.45
CA ALA A 92 -5.10 -17.24 -4.78
C ALA A 92 -4.18 -18.28 -5.45
N GLN A 93 -4.37 -18.45 -6.75
CA GLN A 93 -3.45 -19.14 -7.65
C GLN A 93 -2.35 -18.17 -8.07
N ILE A 94 -1.13 -18.42 -7.61
CA ILE A 94 0.05 -17.61 -7.92
C ILE A 94 0.84 -18.29 -9.04
N SER A 95 1.31 -17.51 -9.98
CA SER A 95 2.21 -17.93 -11.05
C SER A 95 3.30 -16.87 -11.25
N GLY A 96 4.48 -17.29 -11.73
CA GLY A 96 5.63 -16.41 -11.95
C GLY A 96 6.60 -16.40 -10.78
N THR A 97 7.23 -15.24 -10.54
CA THR A 97 8.23 -15.08 -9.47
C THR A 97 7.55 -15.10 -8.08
N SER A 98 8.06 -15.94 -7.19
CA SER A 98 7.63 -16.01 -5.78
C SER A 98 8.74 -15.70 -4.78
N THR A 99 10.01 -15.75 -5.19
CA THR A 99 11.16 -15.37 -4.36
C THR A 99 11.46 -13.87 -4.51
N ILE A 100 11.85 -13.24 -3.41
CA ILE A 100 12.11 -11.80 -3.31
C ILE A 100 13.48 -11.61 -2.68
N ALA A 101 14.51 -11.52 -3.53
CA ALA A 101 15.86 -11.16 -3.11
C ALA A 101 15.87 -9.81 -2.37
N SER A 102 16.97 -9.50 -1.66
CA SER A 102 17.16 -8.16 -1.08
C SER A 102 17.08 -7.09 -2.18
N ASN A 103 16.31 -6.02 -1.93
CA ASN A 103 15.95 -4.99 -2.90
C ASN A 103 15.18 -5.51 -4.14
N GLY A 104 14.71 -6.75 -4.09
CA GLY A 104 13.89 -7.38 -5.11
C GLY A 104 12.43 -6.92 -5.06
N VAL A 105 11.74 -7.14 -6.18
CA VAL A 105 10.36 -6.69 -6.39
C VAL A 105 9.53 -7.80 -7.02
N ILE A 106 8.33 -8.02 -6.50
CA ILE A 106 7.26 -8.77 -7.17
C ILE A 106 6.19 -7.77 -7.57
N THR A 107 5.87 -7.70 -8.86
CA THR A 107 4.81 -6.86 -9.40
C THR A 107 3.71 -7.75 -9.98
N PHE A 108 2.50 -7.58 -9.47
CA PHE A 108 1.28 -8.19 -9.97
C PHE A 108 0.58 -7.26 -10.94
N GLU A 109 0.36 -7.76 -12.16
CA GLU A 109 -0.28 -7.05 -13.28
C GLU A 109 0.43 -5.76 -13.75
N GLY A 110 0.16 -5.36 -15.00
CA GLY A 110 0.81 -4.23 -15.68
C GLY A 110 2.03 -4.61 -16.54
N ASP A 111 2.59 -3.62 -17.23
CA ASP A 111 3.61 -3.83 -18.29
C ASP A 111 4.91 -4.49 -17.80
N VAL A 112 5.23 -4.31 -16.51
CA VAL A 112 6.44 -4.85 -15.86
C VAL A 112 6.11 -5.97 -14.85
N ALA A 113 4.93 -6.58 -14.97
CA ALA A 113 4.53 -7.69 -14.10
C ALA A 113 5.47 -8.89 -14.27
N ASN A 114 5.89 -9.46 -13.13
CA ASN A 114 6.71 -10.68 -13.09
C ASN A 114 5.99 -11.83 -12.35
N ALA A 115 4.83 -11.55 -11.77
CA ALA A 115 3.98 -12.53 -11.14
C ALA A 115 2.50 -12.22 -11.43
N LYS A 116 1.67 -13.24 -11.29
CA LYS A 116 0.22 -13.13 -11.43
C LYS A 116 -0.47 -13.90 -10.33
N ALA A 117 -1.44 -13.26 -9.69
CA ALA A 117 -2.23 -13.85 -8.63
C ALA A 117 -3.73 -13.74 -8.97
N VAL A 118 -4.36 -14.90 -9.15
CA VAL A 118 -5.78 -15.02 -9.53
C VAL A 118 -6.53 -15.74 -8.42
N ILE A 119 -7.60 -15.14 -7.94
CA ILE A 119 -8.49 -15.71 -6.93
C ILE A 119 -9.71 -16.28 -7.65
N PRO A 120 -9.80 -17.61 -7.82
CA PRO A 120 -10.95 -18.23 -8.46
C PRO A 120 -12.19 -18.10 -7.59
N ALA A 121 -13.36 -17.94 -8.22
CA ALA A 121 -14.65 -17.91 -7.52
C ALA A 121 -14.76 -16.88 -6.38
N ALA A 122 -14.03 -15.77 -6.48
CA ALA A 122 -14.04 -14.69 -5.49
C ALA A 122 -15.43 -14.02 -5.35
N ASN A 123 -16.18 -13.92 -6.45
CA ASN A 123 -17.54 -13.35 -6.52
C ASN A 123 -17.69 -12.00 -5.78
N LEU A 124 -16.63 -11.17 -5.86
CA LEU A 124 -16.54 -9.91 -5.15
C LEU A 124 -17.35 -8.83 -5.86
N LYS A 125 -17.95 -7.92 -5.07
CA LYS A 125 -18.72 -6.79 -5.60
C LYS A 125 -17.81 -5.57 -5.81
N PRO A 126 -17.70 -5.01 -7.02
CA PRO A 126 -16.94 -3.78 -7.23
C PRO A 126 -17.48 -2.60 -6.41
N GLY A 127 -16.58 -1.76 -5.91
CA GLY A 127 -16.88 -0.62 -5.05
C GLY A 127 -17.00 -0.96 -3.55
N THR A 128 -16.73 -2.20 -3.15
CA THR A 128 -16.62 -2.60 -1.74
C THR A 128 -15.17 -2.93 -1.38
N HIS A 129 -14.91 -3.19 -0.10
CA HIS A 129 -13.61 -3.69 0.35
C HIS A 129 -13.68 -5.15 0.79
N THR A 130 -12.52 -5.80 0.82
CA THR A 130 -12.34 -7.12 1.43
C THR A 130 -10.93 -7.25 2.00
N ASP A 131 -10.77 -8.13 2.97
CA ASP A 131 -9.45 -8.49 3.49
C ASP A 131 -8.66 -9.32 2.46
N LEU A 132 -7.42 -8.93 2.21
CA LEU A 132 -6.42 -9.68 1.45
C LEU A 132 -5.24 -9.98 2.35
N SER A 133 -5.04 -11.25 2.68
CA SER A 133 -3.88 -11.74 3.41
C SER A 133 -2.75 -12.15 2.48
N LEU A 134 -1.53 -11.74 2.80
CA LEU A 134 -0.29 -12.18 2.15
C LEU A 134 0.58 -12.92 3.16
N PHE A 135 1.13 -14.06 2.75
CA PHE A 135 1.94 -14.93 3.59
C PHE A 135 3.37 -14.97 3.07
N PHE A 136 4.31 -14.54 3.90
CA PHE A 136 5.74 -14.55 3.62
C PHE A 136 6.45 -15.62 4.43
N GLY A 137 7.52 -16.17 3.89
CA GLY A 137 8.32 -17.20 4.57
C GLY A 137 9.01 -16.68 5.82
N ASN A 138 9.59 -15.48 5.74
CA ASN A 138 10.40 -14.90 6.82
C ASN A 138 9.69 -13.71 7.50
N ALA A 139 9.04 -12.82 6.73
CA ALA A 139 8.36 -11.65 7.28
C ALA A 139 7.05 -11.98 8.02
N GLY A 140 6.45 -13.15 7.79
CA GLY A 140 5.18 -13.57 8.39
C GLY A 140 3.96 -13.20 7.54
N GLU A 141 2.82 -12.97 8.17
CA GLU A 141 1.57 -12.62 7.48
C GLU A 141 1.23 -11.13 7.64
N ILE A 142 0.59 -10.57 6.62
CA ILE A 142 -0.09 -9.27 6.72
C ILE A 142 -1.44 -9.29 6.00
N THR A 143 -2.43 -8.65 6.61
CA THR A 143 -3.77 -8.48 6.04
C THR A 143 -4.01 -7.02 5.67
N LEU A 144 -4.55 -6.79 4.47
CA LEU A 144 -4.87 -5.49 3.90
C LEU A 144 -6.37 -5.38 3.63
N ASP A 145 -6.99 -4.27 4.00
CA ASP A 145 -8.39 -3.94 3.64
C ASP A 145 -8.46 -3.34 2.22
N VAL A 146 -8.48 -4.17 1.17
CA VAL A 146 -8.30 -3.74 -0.22
C VAL A 146 -9.61 -3.37 -0.91
N LEU A 147 -9.57 -2.31 -1.73
CA LEU A 147 -10.68 -1.91 -2.60
C LEU A 147 -10.85 -2.89 -3.76
N ILE A 148 -12.10 -3.23 -4.06
CA ILE A 148 -12.49 -4.03 -5.21
C ILE A 148 -12.88 -3.10 -6.35
N GLN A 149 -12.14 -3.15 -7.45
CA GLN A 149 -12.33 -2.36 -8.65
C GLN A 149 -12.99 -3.17 -9.77
N LYS A 150 -13.60 -2.42 -10.71
CA LYS A 150 -14.06 -2.97 -11.98
C LYS A 150 -12.90 -3.09 -12.97
N PRO A 151 -12.97 -4.01 -13.95
CA PRO A 151 -12.00 -4.13 -15.03
C PRO A 151 -12.24 -3.05 -16.10
N GLU A 152 -12.26 -1.79 -15.67
CA GLU A 152 -12.54 -0.61 -16.49
C GLU A 152 -11.40 0.42 -16.30
N GLY A 153 -11.28 1.37 -17.23
CA GLY A 153 -10.28 2.44 -17.13
C GLY A 153 -8.84 1.90 -17.08
N ILE A 154 -8.10 2.23 -16.03
CA ILE A 154 -6.70 1.77 -15.83
C ILE A 154 -6.59 0.26 -15.57
N TYR A 155 -7.69 -0.39 -15.20
CA TYR A 155 -7.77 -1.84 -14.97
C TYR A 155 -8.35 -2.58 -16.18
N ALA A 156 -8.58 -1.87 -17.29
CA ALA A 156 -9.06 -2.48 -18.52
C ALA A 156 -8.00 -3.45 -19.08
N GLY A 157 -8.43 -4.62 -19.55
CA GLY A 157 -7.56 -5.63 -20.13
C GLY A 157 -6.96 -6.63 -19.13
N ILE A 158 -7.19 -6.48 -17.82
CA ILE A 158 -6.85 -7.50 -16.83
C ILE A 158 -7.70 -8.74 -17.07
N THR A 159 -7.08 -9.93 -17.09
CA THR A 159 -7.75 -11.20 -17.36
C THR A 159 -7.38 -12.28 -16.34
N SER A 160 -8.21 -13.32 -16.22
CA SER A 160 -7.97 -14.46 -15.34
C SER A 160 -6.95 -15.46 -15.89
N GLN A 161 -6.54 -15.37 -17.17
CA GLN A 161 -5.58 -16.30 -17.78
C GLN A 161 -4.17 -16.08 -17.23
N ALA A 162 -3.49 -17.14 -16.81
CA ALA A 162 -2.07 -17.09 -16.49
C ALA A 162 -1.27 -16.93 -17.78
N SER A 163 -0.96 -15.69 -18.17
CA SER A 163 -0.04 -15.43 -19.28
C SER A 163 1.23 -14.83 -18.70
N ILE A 164 2.23 -15.68 -18.53
CA ILE A 164 3.61 -15.27 -18.31
C ILE A 164 4.36 -16.04 -19.40
N LEU A 165 4.70 -15.34 -20.48
CA LEU A 165 5.61 -15.83 -21.50
C LEU A 165 7.04 -15.53 -21.04
#